data_AF-A0A094KU64-F1
#
_entry.id   AF-A0A094KU64-F1
#
_cell.length_a   1.000
_cell.length_b   1.000
_cell.length_c   1.000
_cell.angle_alpha   90.00
_cell.angle_beta   90.00
_cell.angle_gamma   90.00
#
_symmetry.space_group_name_H-M   'P 1'
#
loop_
_entity.id
_entity.type
_entity.pdbx_description
1 polymer ?
#
loop_
_entity_poly.entity_id
_entity_poly.type
_entity_poly.pdbx_seq_one_letter_code
_entity_poly.pdbx_strand_id
1 'polypeptide(L)'
;KSGIFKIKPAGSNKVLSVYCDQETTLGGWLLIQQRMDGSVNFNRTWQDYKRGFGSVDGRGQGEFWLGNENIHLLTQNDTLLRIELEDWDGNAVYAEYIV
;
A
#
# COMPACT_ATOMS: atom_id res chain seq x y z
N LYS A 1 -14.41 -4.66 -7.38
CA LYS A 1 -14.70 -4.72 -5.93
C LYS A 1 -13.38 -4.76 -5.18
N SER A 2 -13.23 -3.91 -4.18
CA SER A 2 -12.02 -3.85 -3.36
C SER A 2 -11.86 -5.09 -2.47
N GLY A 3 -10.62 -5.42 -2.10
CA GLY A 3 -10.32 -6.56 -1.23
C GLY A 3 -8.89 -7.06 -1.32
N ILE A 4 -8.61 -8.18 -0.65
CA ILE A 4 -7.30 -8.83 -0.69
C ILE A 4 -7.18 -9.75 -1.91
N PHE A 5 -6.14 -9.55 -2.70
CA PHE A 5 -5.80 -10.35 -3.87
C PHE A 5 -4.40 -10.92 -3.77
N LYS A 6 -4.19 -12.07 -4.42
CA LYS A 6 -2.86 -12.62 -4.64
C LYS A 6 -2.37 -12.20 -6.02
N ILE A 7 -1.27 -11.47 -6.06
CA ILE A 7 -0.65 -11.01 -7.29
C ILE A 7 0.75 -11.59 -7.45
N LYS A 8 1.21 -11.68 -8.69
CA LYS A 8 2.58 -12.06 -9.03
C LYS A 8 3.20 -10.91 -9.83
N PRO A 9 4.11 -10.11 -9.23
CA PRO A 9 4.80 -9.05 -9.95
C PRO A 9 5.56 -9.59 -11.15
N ALA A 10 5.60 -8.82 -12.24
CA ALA A 10 6.37 -9.18 -13.43
C ALA A 10 7.85 -9.36 -13.07
N GLY A 11 8.51 -10.35 -13.66
CA GLY A 11 9.93 -10.64 -13.37
C GLY A 11 10.20 -11.29 -12.00
N SER A 12 9.18 -11.60 -11.19
CA SER A 12 9.35 -12.28 -9.90
C SER A 12 8.56 -13.59 -9.80
N ASN A 13 9.10 -14.56 -9.08
CA ASN A 13 8.35 -15.76 -8.66
C ASN A 13 7.63 -15.59 -7.32
N LYS A 14 7.74 -14.41 -6.71
CA LYS A 14 7.08 -14.08 -5.45
C LYS A 14 5.58 -13.84 -5.68
N VAL A 15 4.76 -14.44 -4.84
CA VAL A 15 3.32 -14.15 -4.77
C VAL A 15 3.08 -13.23 -3.57
N LEU A 16 2.45 -12.10 -3.80
CA LEU A 16 2.13 -11.10 -2.79
C LEU A 16 0.63 -11.12 -2.51
N SER A 17 0.25 -11.11 -1.23
CA SER A 17 -1.12 -10.81 -0.81
C SER A 17 -1.22 -9.30 -0.58
N VAL A 18 -2.02 -8.60 -1.38
CA VAL A 18 -2.13 -7.14 -1.36
C VAL A 18 -3.60 -6.73 -1.30
N TYR A 19 -3.87 -5.58 -0.70
CA TYR A 19 -5.19 -4.97 -0.80
C TYR A 19 -5.25 -4.15 -2.09
N CYS A 20 -6.23 -4.46 -2.95
CA CYS A 20 -6.51 -3.67 -4.13
C CYS A 20 -7.79 -2.88 -3.93
N ASP A 21 -7.70 -1.59 -4.13
CA ASP A 21 -8.84 -0.68 -4.21
C ASP A 21 -9.31 -0.58 -5.66
N GLN A 22 -10.58 -0.94 -5.86
CA GLN A 22 -11.25 -0.98 -7.16
C GLN A 22 -12.37 0.05 -7.25
N GLU A 23 -12.46 0.97 -6.28
CA GLU A 23 -13.56 1.91 -6.10
C GLU A 23 -13.09 3.37 -6.17
N THR A 24 -11.89 3.67 -5.66
CA THR A 24 -11.33 5.03 -5.77
C THR A 24 -10.99 5.37 -7.22
N THR A 25 -11.54 6.48 -7.73
CA THR A 25 -11.38 6.97 -9.12
C THR A 25 -11.81 5.93 -10.17
N LEU A 26 -10.87 5.38 -10.95
CA LEU A 26 -11.09 4.30 -11.93
C LEU A 26 -10.73 2.91 -11.35
N GLY A 27 -10.38 2.84 -10.07
CA GLY A 27 -9.87 1.62 -9.43
C GLY A 27 -8.47 1.24 -9.91
N GLY A 28 -8.07 0.00 -9.61
CA GLY A 28 -6.75 -0.52 -9.99
C GLY A 28 -5.62 -0.15 -9.04
N TRP A 29 -5.93 0.51 -7.93
CA TRP A 29 -4.96 0.92 -6.93
C TRP A 29 -4.53 -0.25 -6.06
N LEU A 30 -3.24 -0.34 -5.81
CA LEU A 30 -2.64 -1.29 -4.87
C LEU A 30 -2.15 -0.51 -3.66
N LEU A 31 -2.68 -0.85 -2.49
CA LEU A 31 -2.32 -0.18 -1.25
C LEU A 31 -0.92 -0.61 -0.81
N ILE A 32 0.02 0.34 -0.70
CA ILE A 32 1.42 0.06 -0.30
C ILE A 32 1.75 0.49 1.13
N GLN A 33 0.97 1.42 1.69
CA GLN A 33 1.12 1.94 3.04
C GLN A 33 -0.25 2.44 3.54
N GLN A 34 -0.57 2.22 4.81
CA GLN A 34 -1.70 2.89 5.46
C GLN A 34 -1.37 3.26 6.91
N ARG A 35 -1.80 4.47 7.32
CA ARG A 35 -1.85 4.99 8.70
C ARG A 35 -3.27 5.45 8.98
N MET A 36 -3.81 5.14 10.16
CA MET A 36 -5.18 5.51 10.52
C MET A 36 -5.42 5.70 12.01
N ASP A 37 -4.88 4.83 12.86
CA ASP A 37 -5.25 4.77 14.28
C ASP A 37 -4.04 4.64 15.24
N GLY A 38 -2.83 4.55 14.70
CA GLY A 38 -1.61 4.37 15.49
C GLY A 38 -1.44 2.98 16.10
N SER A 39 -2.22 1.99 15.68
CA SER A 39 -2.13 0.60 16.16
C SER A 39 -0.80 -0.08 15.84
N VAL A 40 -0.07 0.40 14.83
CA VAL A 40 1.23 -0.15 14.42
C VAL A 40 2.35 0.86 14.66
N ASN A 41 3.42 0.42 15.32
CA ASN A 41 4.64 1.22 15.46
C ASN A 41 5.42 1.26 14.13
N PHE A 42 5.71 2.45 13.61
CA PHE A 42 6.50 2.67 12.38
C PHE A 42 7.98 3.00 12.65
N ASN A 43 8.39 3.22 13.91
CA ASN A 43 9.80 3.30 14.26
C ASN A 43 10.41 1.89 14.28
N ARG A 44 10.88 1.45 13.12
CA ARG A 44 11.32 0.07 12.84
C ARG A 44 12.70 0.02 12.21
N THR A 45 13.31 -1.16 12.22
CA THR A 45 14.63 -1.36 11.61
C THR A 45 14.55 -1.35 10.09
N TRP A 46 15.70 -1.18 9.43
CA TRP A 46 15.81 -1.34 7.98
C TRP A 46 15.29 -2.71 7.50
N GLN A 47 15.59 -3.78 8.24
CA GLN A 47 15.17 -5.13 7.87
C GLN A 47 13.64 -5.29 7.91
N ASP A 48 12.97 -4.58 8.80
CA ASP A 48 11.50 -4.57 8.87
C ASP A 48 10.91 -3.76 7.73
N TYR A 49 11.44 -2.57 7.44
CA TYR A 49 11.03 -1.79 6.27
C TYR A 49 11.28 -2.51 4.95
N LYS A 50 12.36 -3.28 4.87
CA LYS A 50 12.69 -4.11 3.71
C LYS A 50 11.63 -5.19 3.47
N ARG A 51 11.20 -5.89 4.52
CA ARG A 51 10.24 -7.01 4.46
C ARG A 51 8.77 -6.58 4.45
N GLY A 52 8.46 -5.45 5.08
CA GLY A 52 7.09 -5.03 5.40
C GLY A 52 6.68 -5.42 6.82
N PHE A 53 5.68 -4.72 7.35
CA PHE A 53 5.12 -4.95 8.68
C PHE A 53 3.69 -4.41 8.78
N GLY A 54 2.93 -4.85 9.78
CA GLY A 54 1.51 -4.53 9.91
C GLY A 54 0.64 -5.36 8.94
N SER A 55 -0.64 -5.05 8.89
CA SER A 55 -1.59 -5.73 8.00
C SER A 55 -2.86 -4.91 7.81
N VAL A 56 -3.54 -5.15 6.70
CA VAL A 56 -4.94 -4.75 6.48
C VAL A 56 -5.83 -5.98 6.37
N ASP A 57 -7.07 -5.86 6.80
CA ASP A 57 -8.08 -6.90 6.67
C ASP A 57 -8.73 -6.93 5.26
N GLY A 58 -9.68 -7.84 5.06
CA GLY A 58 -10.41 -7.96 3.79
C GLY A 58 -11.24 -6.72 3.40
N ARG A 59 -11.41 -5.77 4.31
CA ARG A 59 -12.11 -4.49 4.10
C ARG A 59 -11.15 -3.32 3.91
N GLY A 60 -9.84 -3.53 4.06
CA GLY A 60 -8.81 -2.50 3.96
C GLY A 60 -8.56 -1.78 5.27
N GLN A 61 -9.05 -2.30 6.40
CA GLN A 61 -8.84 -1.70 7.71
C GLN A 61 -7.54 -2.21 8.34
N GLY A 62 -6.74 -1.29 8.87
CA GLY A 62 -5.47 -1.57 9.53
C GLY A 62 -4.35 -0.63 9.09
N GLU A 63 -3.21 -0.72 9.79
CA GLU A 63 -2.00 0.01 9.45
C GLU A 63 -0.90 -0.96 8.99
N PHE A 64 -0.17 -0.57 7.96
CA PHE A 64 0.92 -1.41 7.45
C PHE A 64 1.89 -0.66 6.53
N TRP A 65 3.01 -1.32 6.27
CA TRP A 65 3.97 -1.02 5.22
C TRP A 65 4.19 -2.30 4.41
N LEU A 66 3.98 -2.23 3.09
CA LEU A 66 4.07 -3.41 2.21
C LEU A 66 5.48 -4.02 2.16
N GLY A 67 6.52 -3.20 2.35
CA GLY A 67 7.91 -3.61 2.31
C GLY A 67 8.65 -3.12 1.07
N ASN A 68 9.85 -2.58 1.25
CA ASN A 68 10.61 -1.92 0.19
C ASN A 68 10.95 -2.88 -0.96
N GLU A 69 11.27 -4.14 -0.68
CA GLU A 69 11.50 -5.13 -1.75
C GLU A 69 10.26 -5.37 -2.60
N ASN A 70 9.08 -5.37 -1.98
CA ASN A 70 7.83 -5.59 -2.69
C ASN A 70 7.47 -4.36 -3.53
N ILE A 71 7.62 -3.16 -2.97
CA ILE A 71 7.37 -1.90 -3.69
C ILE A 71 8.33 -1.78 -4.88
N HIS A 72 9.61 -2.10 -4.70
CA HIS A 72 10.58 -2.10 -5.79
C HIS A 72 10.18 -3.05 -6.93
N LEU A 73 9.72 -4.26 -6.61
CA LEU A 73 9.25 -5.21 -7.64
C LEU A 73 8.00 -4.71 -8.38
N LEU A 74 7.16 -3.92 -7.73
CA LEU A 74 5.91 -3.40 -8.32
C LEU A 74 6.13 -2.14 -9.16
N THR A 75 7.24 -1.44 -8.96
CA THR A 75 7.53 -0.11 -9.56
C THR A 75 8.70 -0.15 -10.55
N GLN A 76 8.94 -1.31 -11.20
CA GLN A 76 10.03 -1.44 -12.18
C GLN A 76 9.72 -0.79 -13.54
N ASN A 77 8.45 -0.47 -13.81
CA ASN A 77 8.00 0.27 -14.99
C ASN A 77 7.26 1.53 -14.52
N ASP A 78 6.98 2.45 -15.45
CA ASP A 78 6.21 3.66 -15.20
C ASP A 78 4.97 3.38 -14.33
N THR A 79 4.96 3.95 -13.14
CA THR A 79 3.92 3.72 -12.14
C THR A 79 3.37 5.04 -11.64
N LEU A 80 2.04 5.14 -11.49
CA LEU A 80 1.40 6.27 -10.83
C LEU A 80 1.29 5.99 -9.34
N LEU A 81 1.95 6.82 -8.52
CA LEU A 81 1.83 6.82 -7.07
C LEU A 81 0.82 7.88 -6.64
N ARG A 82 -0.15 7.49 -5.82
CA ARG A 82 -1.12 8.40 -5.20
C ARG A 82 -0.96 8.37 -3.69
N ILE A 83 -0.84 9.55 -3.08
CA ILE A 83 -0.76 9.75 -1.64
C ILE A 83 -2.02 10.50 -1.21
N GLU A 84 -2.74 9.94 -0.25
CA GLU A 84 -3.94 10.53 0.34
C GLU A 84 -3.68 10.84 1.81
N LEU A 85 -4.12 12.01 2.26
CA LEU A 85 -3.99 12.47 3.64
C LEU A 85 -5.33 13.02 4.11
N GLU A 86 -5.71 12.71 5.34
CA GLU A 86 -6.88 13.24 6.02
C GLU A 86 -6.44 13.91 7.32
N ASP A 87 -6.95 15.11 7.62
CA ASP A 87 -6.73 15.77 8.89
C ASP A 87 -7.77 15.36 9.95
N TRP A 88 -7.60 15.85 11.18
CA TRP A 88 -8.45 15.50 12.32
C TRP A 88 -9.89 16.05 12.21
N ASP A 89 -10.11 17.03 11.33
CA ASP A 89 -11.42 17.61 11.06
C ASP A 89 -12.11 16.92 9.87
N GLY A 90 -11.47 15.89 9.30
CA GLY A 90 -11.99 15.10 8.17
C GLY A 90 -11.72 15.71 6.80
N ASN A 91 -10.85 16.71 6.68
CA ASN A 91 -10.48 17.26 5.38
C ASN A 91 -9.46 16.34 4.71
N ALA A 92 -9.81 15.83 3.52
CA ALA A 92 -8.97 14.94 2.74
C ALA A 92 -8.36 15.65 1.52
N VAL A 93 -7.07 15.37 1.26
CA VAL A 93 -6.33 15.84 0.08
C VAL A 93 -5.54 14.69 -0.54
N TYR A 94 -5.19 14.83 -1.81
CA TYR A 94 -4.33 13.87 -2.49
C TYR A 94 -3.27 14.53 -3.38
N ALA A 95 -2.20 13.79 -3.65
CA ALA A 95 -1.17 14.14 -4.61
C ALA A 95 -0.77 12.91 -5.44
N GLU A 96 -0.50 13.11 -6.73
CA GLU A 96 -0.12 12.06 -7.67
C GLU A 96 1.25 12.33 -8.29
N TYR A 97 2.05 11.28 -8.44
CA TYR A 97 3.41 11.32 -8.95
C TYR A 97 3.64 10.17 -9.93
N ILE A 98 4.23 10.48 -11.07
CA ILE A 98 4.77 9.44 -11.97
C ILE A 98 6.15 9.05 -11.44
N VAL A 99 6.34 7.75 -11.19
CA VAL A 99 7.55 7.15 -10.61
C VAL A 99 8.15 6.14 -11.58
#